data_AF-A0A949I1P1-F1
#
_entry.id   AF-A0A949I1P1-F1
#
_cell.length_a   1.000
_cell.length_b   1.000
_cell.length_c   1.000
_cell.angle_alpha   90.00
_cell.angle_beta   90.00
_cell.angle_gamma   90.00
#
_symmetry.space_group_name_H-M   'P 1'
#
loop_
_entity.id
_entity.type
_entity.pdbx_description
1 polymer ?
#
loop_
_entity_poly.entity_id
_entity_poly.type
_entity_poly.pdbx_seq_one_letter_code
_entity_poly.pdbx_strand_id
1 'polypeptide(L)' 'MEQKIKKVVLAYSGGLDTSVILRWLQNTYHCEVVTFTADL' A
#
# COMPACT_ATOMS: atom_id res chain seq x y z
N MET A 1 -2.61 -23.68 5.70
CA MET A 1 -3.21 -22.41 6.16
C MET A 1 -2.65 -21.31 5.28
N GLU A 2 -3.50 -20.58 4.57
CA GLU A 2 -3.05 -19.45 3.76
C GLU A 2 -2.57 -18.32 4.67
N GLN A 3 -1.40 -17.77 4.37
CA GLN A 3 -0.83 -16.65 5.12
C GLN A 3 -1.60 -15.38 4.74
N LYS A 4 -2.42 -14.87 5.65
CA LYS A 4 -3.16 -13.62 5.45
C LYS A 4 -2.19 -12.43 5.51
N ILE A 5 -2.17 -11.59 4.47
CA ILE A 5 -1.39 -10.35 4.46
C ILE A 5 -1.96 -9.41 5.52
N LYS A 6 -1.14 -9.02 6.50
CA LYS A 6 -1.54 -8.15 7.63
C LYS A 6 -1.15 -6.69 7.44
N LYS A 7 0.02 -6.46 6.85
CA LYS A 7 0.60 -5.12 6.66
C LYS A 7 1.44 -5.06 5.38
N VAL A 8 1.35 -3.96 4.66
CA VAL A 8 2.14 -3.64 3.46
C VAL A 8 2.79 -2.28 3.64
N VAL A 9 4.05 -2.15 3.21
CA VAL A 9 4.73 -0.86 3.06
C VAL A 9 4.75 -0.51 1.58
N LEU A 10 4.19 0.65 1.21
CA LEU A 10 4.09 1.14 -0.16
C LEU A 10 5.05 2.30 -0.37
N ALA A 11 5.99 2.17 -1.30
CA ALA A 11 6.73 3.32 -1.82
C ALA A 11 5.73 4.26 -2.53
N TYR A 12 5.57 5.47 -2.00
CA TYR A 12 4.53 6.40 -2.40
C TYR A 12 5.14 7.72 -2.84
N SER A 13 4.96 8.05 -4.13
CA SER A 13 5.46 9.29 -4.72
C SER A 13 4.46 10.45 -4.65
N GLY A 14 3.21 10.19 -4.26
CA GLY A 14 2.13 11.18 -4.31
C GLY A 14 1.42 11.27 -5.68
N GLY A 15 1.89 10.52 -6.68
CA GLY A 15 1.26 10.47 -8.01
C GLY A 15 -0.08 9.74 -8.01
N LEU A 16 -0.87 9.95 -9.07
CA LEU A 16 -2.17 9.30 -9.27
C LEU A 16 -2.05 7.78 -9.19
N ASP A 17 -1.05 7.20 -9.85
CA ASP A 17 -0.86 5.74 -9.87
C ASP A 17 -0.64 5.18 -8.46
N THR A 18 0.26 5.79 -7.69
CA THR A 18 0.53 5.36 -6.30
C THR A 18 -0.68 5.57 -5.37
N SER A 19 -1.51 6.57 -5.66
CA SER A 19 -2.76 6.84 -4.93
C SER A 19 -3.83 5.80 -5.20
N VAL A 20 -3.95 5.34 -6.45
CA VAL A 20 -4.87 4.26 -6.85
C VAL A 20 -4.41 2.93 -6.26
N ILE A 21 -3.11 2.63 -6.31
CA ILE A 21 -2.53 1.41 -5.73
C ILE A 21 -2.78 1.34 -4.22
N LEU A 22 -2.64 2.46 -3.50
CA LEU A 22 -2.93 2.52 -2.06
C LEU A 22 -4.35 2.06 -1.75
N ARG A 23 -5.36 2.60 -2.45
CA ARG A 23 -6.77 2.22 -2.27
C ARG A 23 -7.02 0.77 -2.67
N TRP A 24 -6.39 0.32 -3.75
CA TRP A 24 -6.50 -1.06 -4.21
C TRP A 24 -5.98 -2.06 -3.18
N LEU A 25 -4.80 -1.82 -2.58
CA LEU A 25 -4.22 -2.67 -1.55
C LEU A 25 -5.13 -2.79 -0.31
N GLN A 26 -5.73 -1.68 0.10
CA GLN A 26 -6.69 -1.65 1.21
C GLN A 26 -7.94 -2.50 0.91
N ASN A 27 -8.50 -2.37 -0.29
CA ASN A 27 -9.73 -3.08 -0.68
C ASN A 27 -9.50 -4.56 -1.00
N THR A 28 -8.38 -4.91 -1.62
CA THR A 28 -8.10 -6.29 -2.03
C THR A 28 -7.65 -7.13 -0.84
N TYR A 29 -6.74 -6.59 -0.02
CA TYR A 29 -6.12 -7.37 1.05
C TYR A 29 -6.69 -7.07 2.44
N HIS A 30 -7.54 -6.04 2.58
CA HIS A 30 -8.13 -5.63 3.87
C HIS A 30 -7.06 -5.55 4.97
N CYS A 31 -5.93 -4.95 4.62
CA CYS A 31 -4.71 -4.92 5.43
C CYS A 31 -4.24 -3.48 5.66
N GLU A 32 -3.40 -3.29 6.68
CA GLU A 32 -2.81 -1.99 6.95
C GLU A 32 -1.78 -1.64 5.88
N VAL A 33 -1.89 -0.46 5.27
CA VAL A 33 -0.93 0.03 4.28
C VAL A 33 -0.22 1.25 4.85
N VAL A 34 1.09 1.18 4.98
CA VAL A 34 1.95 2.28 5.42
C VAL A 34 2.68 2.83 4.20
N THR A 35 2.55 4.12 3.93
CA THR A 35 3.28 4.77 2.83
C THR A 35 4.67 5.20 3.28
N PHE A 36 5.63 5.03 2.38
CA PHE A 36 6.99 5.55 2.55
C PHE A 36 7.31 6.46 1.37
N THR A 37 7.67 7.69 1.67
CA THR A 37 8.15 8.69 0.71
C THR A 37 9.58 9.05 1.11
N ALA A 38 10.52 8.87 0.18
CA ALA A 38 11.89 9.31 0.34
C ALA A 38 12.08 10.63 -0.41
N ASP A 39 12.73 11.59 0.24
CA ASP A 39 13.30 12.76 -0.43
C ASP A 39 14.73 12.37 -0.86
N LEU A 40 15.04 12.56 -2.14
CA LEU A 40 16.26 12.08 -2.81
C LEU A 40 16.93 13.21 -3.57
#